data_AF-A0A939Z4T3-F1
#
_entry.id   AF-A0A939Z4T3-F1
#
_cell.length_a   1.000
_cell.length_b   1.000
_cell.length_c   1.000
_cell.angle_alpha   90.00
_cell.angle_beta   90.00
_cell.angle_gamma   90.00
#
_symmetry.space_group_name_H-M   'P 1'
#
loop_
_entity.id
_entity.type
_entity.pdbx_description
1 polymer ?
#
loop_
_entity_poly.entity_id
_entity_poly.type
_entity_poly.pdbx_seq_one_letter_code
_entity_poly.pdbx_strand_id
1 'polypeptide(L)'
;MKTLIELYDERPIENVLGTEVFHPEETVLLCPPDVASNSALKKAMEDYFRHRECPVKLTFVPVSMLDAVKIGKQLSRILETREDCAIDISGGTDAALFAAGTVSGETPVYTYSRKKNAFFEIMNAPFARGLPCTVRLDAESCFLMAGGTLLQGRGDNRALKAMLPEIDRLFSVYARYRRVWNRQISYIQRISSSEPGVLGAGGALTVKADNRAVTADGGLFRALAEAGLIRDFDMTDDALSFSFPSETVRFWLRDVGSVLELQVYRACLAADCFDDVVLSAVVNWEGGRDQRSGVTNEIDVMAVRGIQPVFISCKTCEIRTEALNELAILRDRFGGKGSRAIIVTSAAATRSRTPMRRRAAELEIEVIEWGDLQLDRLVQRLGMRK
;
A
#
# COMPACT_ATOMS: atom_id res chain seq x y z
N MET A 1 -5.84 -8.03 31.61
CA MET A 1 -5.16 -6.74 31.74
C MET A 1 -6.20 -5.65 31.55
N LYS A 2 -6.26 -4.68 32.46
CA LYS A 2 -7.11 -3.49 32.31
C LYS A 2 -6.37 -2.39 31.56
N THR A 3 -5.09 -2.20 31.85
CA THR A 3 -4.27 -1.15 31.26
C THR A 3 -3.07 -1.75 30.54
N LEU A 4 -2.89 -1.38 29.27
CA LEU A 4 -1.64 -1.58 28.55
C LEU A 4 -0.86 -0.26 28.49
N ILE A 5 0.42 -0.30 28.85
CA ILE A 5 1.34 0.84 28.72
C ILE A 5 2.19 0.59 27.47
N GLU A 6 1.96 1.40 26.44
CA GLU A 6 2.62 1.29 25.14
C GLU A 6 3.75 2.32 25.06
N LEU A 7 4.99 1.85 24.81
CA LEU A 7 6.10 2.75 24.54
C LEU A 7 6.10 3.15 23.06
N TYR A 8 5.76 4.41 22.78
CA TYR A 8 5.61 4.88 21.41
C TYR A 8 6.88 4.68 20.56
N ASP A 9 6.68 4.21 19.33
CA ASP A 9 7.69 4.04 18.30
C ASP A 9 7.31 4.79 17.02
N GLU A 10 8.32 5.15 16.22
CA GLU A 10 8.09 5.73 14.90
C GLU A 10 7.46 4.72 13.93
N ARG A 11 7.58 3.41 14.20
CA ARG A 11 6.94 2.33 13.45
C ARG A 11 5.47 2.21 13.88
N PRO A 12 4.50 2.53 13.00
CA PRO A 12 3.09 2.55 13.36
C PRO A 12 2.55 1.25 13.95
N ILE A 13 3.01 0.11 13.42
CA ILE A 13 2.53 -1.22 13.83
C ILE A 13 2.83 -1.54 15.30
N GLU A 14 3.98 -1.07 15.82
CA GLU A 14 4.36 -1.37 17.21
C GLU A 14 3.40 -0.67 18.18
N ASN A 15 2.84 0.48 17.80
CA ASN A 15 1.94 1.28 18.64
C ASN A 15 0.50 0.74 18.77
N VAL A 16 0.14 -0.26 17.96
CA VAL A 16 -1.24 -0.78 17.89
C VAL A 16 -1.33 -2.27 18.16
N LEU A 17 -0.26 -3.02 17.90
CA LEU A 17 -0.31 -4.48 17.89
C LEU A 17 -0.56 -5.08 19.29
N GLY A 18 0.09 -4.55 20.33
CA GLY A 18 -0.16 -4.99 21.71
C GLY A 18 -1.62 -4.81 22.10
N THR A 19 -2.20 -3.67 21.75
CA THR A 19 -3.61 -3.36 22.01
C THR A 19 -4.55 -4.30 21.25
N GLU A 20 -4.32 -4.54 19.97
CA GLU A 20 -5.15 -5.42 19.12
C GLU A 20 -5.06 -6.89 19.52
N VAL A 21 -3.96 -7.33 20.12
CA VAL A 21 -3.79 -8.72 20.56
C VAL A 21 -4.39 -8.93 21.95
N PHE A 22 -4.12 -8.02 22.90
CA PHE A 22 -4.47 -8.23 24.30
C PHE A 22 -5.79 -7.56 24.74
N HIS A 23 -6.39 -6.72 23.89
CA HIS A 23 -7.69 -6.07 24.10
C HIS A 23 -7.84 -5.44 25.51
N PRO A 24 -6.93 -4.54 25.92
CA PRO A 24 -7.05 -3.83 27.19
C PRO A 24 -8.25 -2.87 27.18
N GLU A 25 -8.75 -2.50 28.37
CA GLU A 25 -9.77 -1.44 28.48
C GLU A 25 -9.18 -0.05 28.15
N GLU A 26 -7.92 0.19 28.56
CA GLU A 26 -7.18 1.41 28.26
C GLU A 26 -5.77 1.08 27.74
N THR A 27 -5.36 1.76 26.67
CA THR A 27 -3.94 1.83 26.27
C THR A 27 -3.40 3.22 26.57
N VAL A 28 -2.36 3.27 27.41
CA VAL A 28 -1.62 4.47 27.75
C VAL A 28 -0.37 4.54 26.88
N LEU A 29 -0.40 5.39 25.85
CA LEU A 29 0.76 5.67 25.01
C LEU A 29 1.68 6.68 25.70
N LEU A 30 2.88 6.22 26.06
CA LEU A 30 3.95 7.09 26.52
C LEU A 30 4.73 7.57 25.29
N CYS A 31 4.63 8.86 24.96
CA CYS A 31 5.05 9.37 23.66
C CYS A 31 5.71 10.76 23.73
N PRO A 32 6.43 11.17 22.66
CA PRO A 32 6.91 12.54 22.53
C PRO A 32 5.80 13.61 22.63
N PRO A 33 6.10 14.85 23.08
CA PRO A 33 5.10 15.92 23.18
C PRO A 33 4.42 16.29 21.86
N ASP A 34 5.14 16.23 20.74
CA ASP A 34 4.62 16.50 19.40
C ASP A 34 3.55 15.46 19.00
N VAL A 35 3.81 14.17 19.25
CA VAL A 35 2.82 13.08 19.08
C VAL A 35 1.60 13.31 19.97
N ALA A 36 1.83 13.65 21.24
CA ALA A 36 0.75 13.95 22.18
C ALA A 36 -0.04 15.24 21.81
N SER A 37 0.49 16.12 20.97
CA SER A 37 -0.21 17.33 20.51
C SER A 37 -0.85 17.17 19.14
N ASN A 38 -0.51 16.10 18.40
CA ASN A 38 -0.97 15.85 17.05
C ASN A 38 -2.40 15.28 17.04
N SER A 39 -3.40 16.15 16.88
CA SER A 39 -4.81 15.76 16.85
C SER A 39 -5.16 14.82 15.69
N ALA A 40 -4.53 15.00 14.53
CA ALA A 40 -4.77 14.17 13.35
C ALA A 40 -4.30 12.72 13.56
N LEU A 41 -3.09 12.54 14.09
CA LEU A 41 -2.56 11.20 14.40
C LEU A 41 -3.41 10.50 15.45
N LYS A 42 -3.77 11.19 16.54
CA LYS A 42 -4.66 10.63 17.57
C LYS A 42 -5.99 10.17 16.98
N LYS A 43 -6.59 11.02 16.14
CA LYS A 43 -7.85 10.72 15.47
C LYS A 43 -7.71 9.50 14.55
N ALA A 44 -6.63 9.41 13.79
CA ALA A 44 -6.36 8.27 12.93
C ALA A 44 -6.16 6.96 13.73
N MET A 45 -5.49 7.01 14.89
CA MET A 45 -5.38 5.85 15.79
C MET A 45 -6.74 5.44 16.40
N GLU A 46 -7.58 6.40 16.79
CA GLU A 46 -8.95 6.10 17.23
C GLU A 46 -9.79 5.48 16.09
N ASP A 47 -9.62 6.00 14.88
CA ASP A 47 -10.30 5.51 13.69
C ASP A 47 -9.79 4.12 13.29
N TYR A 48 -8.49 3.83 13.50
CA TYR A 48 -7.92 2.49 13.40
C TYR A 48 -8.67 1.52 14.31
N PHE A 49 -8.68 1.75 15.62
CA PHE A 49 -9.30 0.80 16.55
C PHE A 49 -10.81 0.66 16.33
N ARG A 50 -11.48 1.71 15.84
CA ARG A 50 -12.88 1.62 15.42
C ARG A 50 -13.06 0.75 14.18
N HIS A 51 -12.21 0.93 13.16
CA HIS A 51 -12.20 0.13 11.93
C HIS A 51 -11.90 -1.34 12.22
N ARG A 52 -11.00 -1.61 13.16
CA ARG A 52 -10.63 -2.96 13.63
C ARG A 52 -11.64 -3.59 14.59
N GLU A 53 -12.72 -2.87 14.94
CA GLU A 53 -13.71 -3.32 15.94
C GLU A 53 -13.08 -3.70 17.30
N CYS A 54 -11.98 -3.01 17.67
CA CYS A 54 -11.22 -3.24 18.90
C CYS A 54 -11.47 -2.08 19.88
N PRO A 55 -12.52 -2.13 20.72
CA PRO A 55 -12.86 -1.03 21.62
C PRO A 55 -11.76 -0.83 22.67
N VAL A 56 -11.18 0.37 22.71
CA VAL A 56 -10.13 0.73 23.67
C VAL A 56 -10.18 2.22 23.97
N LYS A 57 -9.90 2.61 25.21
CA LYS A 57 -9.64 4.00 25.57
C LYS A 57 -8.16 4.33 25.33
N LEU A 58 -7.87 5.32 24.50
CA LEU A 58 -6.50 5.79 24.30
C LEU A 58 -6.19 6.98 25.22
N THR A 59 -5.08 6.90 25.94
CA THR A 59 -4.55 8.00 26.75
C THR A 59 -3.10 8.30 26.34
N PHE A 60 -2.81 9.54 25.98
CA PHE A 60 -1.48 9.97 25.54
C PHE A 60 -0.76 10.72 26.66
N VAL A 61 0.42 10.24 27.08
CA VAL A 61 1.23 10.84 28.14
C VAL A 61 2.51 11.41 27.52
N PRO A 62 2.64 12.75 27.42
CA PRO A 62 3.82 13.37 26.82
C PRO A 62 5.05 13.26 27.73
N VAL A 63 6.16 12.78 27.19
CA VAL A 63 7.47 12.76 27.85
C VAL A 63 8.59 12.85 26.82
N SER A 64 9.75 13.38 27.22
CA SER A 64 10.96 13.23 26.39
C SER A 64 11.38 11.77 26.37
N MET A 65 11.26 11.13 25.22
CA MET A 65 11.66 9.73 25.03
C MET A 65 13.18 9.52 25.10
N LEU A 66 13.99 10.57 25.33
CA LEU A 66 15.44 10.49 25.51
C LEU A 66 15.88 10.68 26.97
N ASP A 67 14.93 10.90 27.89
CA ASP A 67 15.21 11.19 29.30
C ASP A 67 14.67 10.06 30.19
N ALA A 68 15.51 9.04 30.41
CA ALA A 68 15.13 7.84 31.18
C ALA A 68 14.61 8.15 32.58
N VAL A 69 15.11 9.21 33.24
CA VAL A 69 14.65 9.61 34.58
C VAL A 69 13.22 10.16 34.52
N LYS A 70 12.91 11.03 33.55
CA LYS A 70 11.54 11.53 33.37
C LYS A 70 10.58 10.44 32.92
N ILE A 71 11.02 9.55 32.03
CA ILE A 71 10.24 8.39 31.60
C ILE A 71 9.90 7.51 32.81
N GLY A 72 10.90 7.15 33.62
CA GLY A 72 10.70 6.35 34.83
C GLY A 72 9.70 6.99 35.79
N LYS A 73 9.80 8.31 36.04
CA LYS A 73 8.82 9.03 36.88
C LYS A 73 7.40 8.97 36.32
N GLN A 74 7.21 9.11 35.01
CA GLN A 74 5.89 9.00 34.40
C GLN A 74 5.35 7.56 34.48
N LEU A 75 6.18 6.57 34.17
CA LEU A 75 5.83 5.15 34.29
C LEU A 75 5.43 4.79 35.72
N SER A 76 6.23 5.15 36.73
CA SER A 76 5.87 4.91 38.14
C SER A 76 4.53 5.54 38.50
N ARG A 77 4.29 6.80 38.09
CA ARG A 77 2.99 7.44 38.31
C ARG A 77 1.84 6.71 37.65
N ILE A 78 2.02 6.19 36.43
CA ILE A 78 1.00 5.42 35.72
C ILE A 78 0.72 4.11 36.49
N LEU A 79 1.77 3.39 36.89
CA LEU A 79 1.68 2.13 37.64
C LEU A 79 1.05 2.31 39.04
N GLU A 80 1.25 3.45 39.69
CA GLU A 80 0.64 3.77 40.99
C GLU A 80 -0.86 4.15 40.88
N THR A 81 -1.30 4.62 39.70
CA THR A 81 -2.65 5.18 39.51
C THR A 81 -3.60 4.28 38.72
N ARG A 82 -3.09 3.18 38.16
CA ARG A 82 -3.85 2.23 37.33
C ARG A 82 -3.66 0.81 37.81
N GLU A 83 -4.70 0.02 37.63
CA GLU A 83 -4.73 -1.39 38.05
C GLU A 83 -4.41 -2.32 36.88
N ASP A 84 -3.92 -3.53 37.18
CA ASP A 84 -3.71 -4.61 36.21
C ASP A 84 -2.99 -4.15 34.94
N CYS A 85 -1.85 -3.46 35.15
CA CYS A 85 -1.00 -2.91 34.11
C CYS A 85 -0.11 -3.98 33.48
N ALA A 86 0.15 -3.85 32.17
CA ALA A 86 1.27 -4.50 31.48
C ALA A 86 2.05 -3.45 30.69
N ILE A 87 3.35 -3.66 30.47
CA ILE A 87 4.21 -2.76 29.68
C ILE A 87 4.63 -3.46 28.38
N ASP A 88 4.25 -2.88 27.25
CA ASP A 88 4.73 -3.25 25.93
C ASP A 88 6.04 -2.50 25.63
N ILE A 89 7.13 -3.26 25.46
CA ILE A 89 8.44 -2.73 25.06
C ILE A 89 8.83 -3.15 23.63
N SER A 90 7.85 -3.43 22.78
CA SER A 90 8.07 -3.67 21.34
C SER A 90 8.56 -2.41 20.61
N GLY A 91 8.03 -1.27 21.05
CA GLY A 91 8.44 0.07 20.64
C GLY A 91 9.35 0.78 21.65
N GLY A 92 9.50 2.09 21.48
CA GLY A 92 10.27 2.94 22.38
C GLY A 92 11.77 3.03 22.06
N THR A 93 12.41 4.03 22.66
CA THR A 93 13.86 4.24 22.58
C THR A 93 14.58 3.38 23.61
N ASP A 94 15.91 3.23 23.47
CA ASP A 94 16.73 2.55 24.48
C ASP A 94 16.55 3.15 25.90
N ALA A 95 16.37 4.47 25.99
CA ALA A 95 16.10 5.16 27.26
C ALA A 95 14.73 4.75 27.85
N ALA A 96 13.71 4.56 26.99
CA ALA A 96 12.39 4.12 27.41
C ALA A 96 12.39 2.66 27.89
N LEU A 97 13.07 1.77 27.15
CA LEU A 97 13.27 0.38 27.53
C LEU A 97 14.01 0.26 28.87
N PHE A 98 15.10 1.02 29.04
CA PHE A 98 15.87 1.04 30.28
C PHE A 98 15.04 1.53 31.47
N ALA A 99 14.27 2.60 31.28
CA ALA A 99 13.39 3.13 32.31
C ALA A 99 12.30 2.13 32.70
N ALA A 100 11.64 1.49 31.72
CA ALA A 100 10.65 0.44 31.96
C ALA A 100 11.22 -0.73 32.76
N GLY A 101 12.42 -1.20 32.40
CA GLY A 101 13.12 -2.25 33.16
C GLY A 101 13.39 -1.85 34.62
N THR A 102 13.73 -0.58 34.86
CA THR A 102 14.06 -0.07 36.20
C THR A 102 12.85 0.06 37.12
N VAL A 103 11.68 0.39 36.57
CA VAL A 103 10.47 0.73 37.37
C VAL A 103 9.37 -0.34 37.33
N SER A 104 9.52 -1.36 36.50
CA SER A 104 8.51 -2.42 36.30
C SER A 104 8.16 -3.17 37.59
N GLY A 105 9.13 -3.46 38.45
CA GLY A 105 8.90 -4.26 39.66
C GLY A 105 8.29 -5.61 39.29
N GLU A 106 7.10 -5.90 39.84
CA GLU A 106 6.34 -7.12 39.51
C GLU A 106 5.44 -6.99 38.28
N THR A 107 5.35 -5.80 37.68
CA THR A 107 4.50 -5.52 36.52
C THR A 107 4.91 -6.39 35.32
N PRO A 108 3.98 -7.07 34.64
CA PRO A 108 4.24 -7.78 33.39
C PRO A 108 4.88 -6.88 32.34
N VAL A 109 5.99 -7.33 31.75
CA VAL A 109 6.70 -6.70 30.63
C VAL A 109 6.87 -7.72 29.51
N TYR A 110 6.52 -7.33 28.29
CA TYR A 110 6.64 -8.19 27.12
C TYR A 110 7.10 -7.40 25.89
N THR A 111 7.50 -8.12 24.85
CA THR A 111 7.90 -7.54 23.56
C THR A 111 7.39 -8.38 22.39
N TYR A 112 7.31 -7.78 21.22
CA TYR A 112 6.97 -8.44 19.96
C TYR A 112 8.20 -8.59 19.06
N SER A 113 8.41 -9.79 18.53
CA SER A 113 9.44 -10.05 17.53
C SER A 113 8.84 -10.21 16.14
N ARG A 114 9.01 -9.19 15.29
CA ARG A 114 8.64 -9.26 13.86
C ARG A 114 9.29 -10.44 13.13
N LYS A 115 10.56 -10.76 13.45
CA LYS A 115 11.28 -11.87 12.81
C LYS A 115 10.65 -13.23 13.09
N LYS A 116 10.13 -13.42 14.31
CA LYS A 116 9.48 -14.67 14.73
C LYS A 116 7.95 -14.62 14.60
N ASN A 117 7.39 -13.45 14.27
CA ASN A 117 5.96 -13.16 14.30
C ASN A 117 5.30 -13.64 15.61
N ALA A 118 5.91 -13.35 16.75
CA ALA A 118 5.45 -13.79 18.06
C ALA A 118 5.80 -12.78 19.16
N PHE A 119 4.97 -12.75 20.20
CA PHE A 119 5.23 -12.06 21.45
C PHE A 119 6.11 -12.92 22.35
N PHE A 120 6.86 -12.24 23.21
CA PHE A 120 7.78 -12.84 24.17
C PHE A 120 7.60 -12.17 25.52
N GLU A 121 7.57 -13.01 26.54
CA GLU A 121 7.74 -12.56 27.91
C GLU A 121 9.15 -12.02 28.12
N ILE A 122 9.25 -10.86 28.76
CA ILE A 122 10.50 -10.31 29.27
C ILE A 122 10.54 -10.49 30.79
N MET A 123 9.47 -10.10 31.48
CA MET A 123 9.31 -10.25 32.93
C MET A 123 7.83 -10.47 33.26
N ASN A 124 7.52 -11.43 34.12
CA ASN A 124 6.19 -11.62 34.72
C ASN A 124 4.99 -11.58 33.73
N ALA A 125 5.20 -11.97 32.47
CA ALA A 125 4.21 -11.86 31.40
C ALA A 125 3.97 -13.23 30.73
N PRO A 126 3.55 -14.27 31.47
CA PRO A 126 3.39 -15.62 30.93
C PRO A 126 2.36 -15.68 29.78
N PHE A 127 1.41 -14.75 29.75
CA PHE A 127 0.42 -14.62 28.66
C PHE A 127 1.05 -14.31 27.30
N ALA A 128 2.24 -13.69 27.27
CA ALA A 128 2.95 -13.32 26.05
C ALA A 128 3.99 -14.38 25.63
N ARG A 129 4.24 -15.42 26.43
CA ARG A 129 5.35 -16.36 26.23
C ARG A 129 5.20 -17.17 24.93
N GLY A 130 5.86 -16.72 23.86
CA GLY A 130 5.86 -17.41 22.57
C GLY A 130 4.51 -17.34 21.85
N LEU A 131 3.66 -16.37 22.19
CA LEU A 131 2.33 -16.21 21.61
C LEU A 131 2.47 -15.74 20.14
N PRO A 132 2.06 -16.52 19.14
CA PRO A 132 2.12 -16.10 17.75
C PRO A 132 1.19 -14.91 17.49
N CYS A 133 1.63 -13.96 16.66
CA CYS A 133 0.77 -12.89 16.20
C CYS A 133 -0.14 -13.40 15.08
N THR A 134 -1.45 -13.37 15.32
CA THR A 134 -2.49 -13.79 14.36
C THR A 134 -3.22 -12.63 13.71
N VAL A 135 -2.81 -11.38 14.00
CA VAL A 135 -3.42 -10.17 13.42
C VAL A 135 -3.23 -10.17 11.91
N ARG A 136 -4.33 -9.90 11.19
CA ARG A 136 -4.39 -9.77 9.74
C ARG A 136 -4.94 -8.39 9.40
N LEU A 137 -4.09 -7.54 8.85
CA LEU A 137 -4.43 -6.17 8.49
C LEU A 137 -5.00 -6.11 7.07
N ASP A 138 -5.81 -5.08 6.83
CA ASP A 138 -6.17 -4.62 5.49
C ASP A 138 -5.41 -3.32 5.15
N ALA A 139 -5.55 -2.83 3.92
CA ALA A 139 -4.85 -1.63 3.48
C ALA A 139 -5.25 -0.38 4.29
N GLU A 140 -6.54 -0.24 4.61
CA GLU A 140 -7.06 0.90 5.38
C GLU A 140 -6.44 0.96 6.79
N SER A 141 -6.34 -0.20 7.45
CA SER A 141 -5.69 -0.36 8.75
C SER A 141 -4.24 0.14 8.72
N CYS A 142 -3.48 -0.20 7.67
CA CYS A 142 -2.10 0.24 7.51
C CYS A 142 -1.96 1.76 7.40
N PHE A 143 -2.88 2.42 6.70
CA PHE A 143 -2.85 3.88 6.61
C PHE A 143 -3.29 4.54 7.91
N LEU A 144 -4.37 4.07 8.53
CA LEU A 144 -4.92 4.63 9.77
C LEU A 144 -3.90 4.59 10.91
N MET A 145 -3.22 3.45 11.12
CA MET A 145 -2.21 3.34 12.19
C MET A 145 -1.05 4.33 12.00
N ALA A 146 -0.75 4.69 10.74
CA ALA A 146 0.33 5.61 10.37
C ALA A 146 -0.10 7.09 10.31
N GLY A 147 -1.35 7.40 10.69
CA GLY A 147 -1.89 8.76 10.65
C GLY A 147 -2.48 9.19 9.30
N GLY A 148 -2.57 8.28 8.33
CA GLY A 148 -3.15 8.54 7.01
C GLY A 148 -4.58 8.03 6.86
N THR A 149 -5.23 8.42 5.75
CA THR A 149 -6.56 7.92 5.38
C THR A 149 -6.50 7.35 3.98
N LEU A 150 -7.00 6.12 3.80
CA LEU A 150 -7.25 5.55 2.49
C LEU A 150 -8.47 6.24 1.87
N LEU A 151 -8.28 6.82 0.70
CA LEU A 151 -9.33 7.41 -0.12
C LEU A 151 -9.76 6.42 -1.20
N GLN A 152 -10.94 6.65 -1.77
CA GLN A 152 -11.41 5.86 -2.88
C GLN A 152 -10.47 6.04 -4.09
N GLY A 153 -9.86 4.94 -4.52
CA GLY A 153 -9.02 4.87 -5.71
C GLY A 153 -9.79 4.81 -7.03
N ARG A 154 -9.10 4.33 -8.07
CA ARG A 154 -9.68 4.04 -9.38
C ARG A 154 -10.62 2.83 -9.32
N GLY A 155 -11.92 3.11 -9.20
CA GLY A 155 -12.98 2.11 -9.31
C GLY A 155 -13.23 1.32 -8.02
N ASP A 156 -14.21 0.42 -8.08
CA ASP A 156 -14.55 -0.47 -6.97
C ASP A 156 -13.75 -1.78 -7.08
N ASN A 157 -12.86 -2.02 -6.10
CA ASN A 157 -12.06 -3.26 -6.02
C ASN A 157 -12.92 -4.53 -6.05
N ARG A 158 -14.15 -4.49 -5.54
CA ARG A 158 -15.06 -5.65 -5.59
C ARG A 158 -15.56 -5.90 -7.00
N ALA A 159 -15.93 -4.85 -7.73
CA ALA A 159 -16.33 -4.94 -9.13
C ALA A 159 -15.16 -5.40 -10.03
N LEU A 160 -13.93 -4.95 -9.73
CA LEU A 160 -12.71 -5.34 -10.44
C LEU A 160 -12.44 -6.85 -10.39
N LYS A 161 -12.73 -7.53 -9.27
CA LYS A 161 -12.59 -9.00 -9.16
C LYS A 161 -13.47 -9.76 -10.16
N ALA A 162 -14.63 -9.22 -10.52
CA ALA A 162 -15.50 -9.84 -11.53
C ALA A 162 -14.93 -9.71 -12.95
N MET A 163 -13.97 -8.82 -13.17
CA MET A 163 -13.38 -8.52 -14.48
C MET A 163 -11.98 -9.13 -14.71
N LEU A 164 -11.58 -10.11 -13.89
CA LEU A 164 -10.29 -10.81 -14.07
C LEU A 164 -10.11 -11.42 -15.48
N PRO A 165 -11.14 -11.98 -16.15
CA PRO A 165 -11.02 -12.44 -17.53
C PRO A 165 -10.73 -11.32 -18.53
N GLU A 166 -11.32 -10.13 -18.36
CA GLU A 166 -11.04 -8.95 -19.18
C GLU A 166 -9.62 -8.45 -18.95
N ILE A 167 -9.14 -8.45 -17.70
CA ILE A 167 -7.77 -8.07 -17.35
C ILE A 167 -6.75 -9.00 -18.04
N ASP A 168 -7.01 -10.31 -18.04
CA ASP A 168 -6.15 -11.29 -18.72
C ASP A 168 -6.08 -11.05 -20.24
N ARG A 169 -7.25 -10.78 -20.86
CA ARG A 169 -7.35 -10.45 -22.28
C ARG A 169 -6.61 -9.14 -22.60
N LEU A 170 -6.76 -8.12 -21.77
CA LEU A 170 -6.04 -6.84 -21.90
C LEU A 170 -4.53 -7.05 -21.84
N PHE A 171 -4.04 -7.79 -20.86
CA PHE A 171 -2.61 -8.08 -20.73
C PHE A 171 -2.08 -8.92 -21.90
N SER A 172 -2.88 -9.86 -22.41
CA SER A 172 -2.52 -10.67 -23.59
C SER A 172 -2.34 -9.81 -24.84
N VAL A 173 -3.25 -8.87 -25.11
CA VAL A 173 -3.11 -7.91 -26.21
C VAL A 173 -1.89 -7.01 -25.96
N TYR A 174 -1.74 -6.48 -24.76
CA TYR A 174 -0.59 -5.67 -24.39
C TYR A 174 0.74 -6.37 -24.64
N ALA A 175 0.86 -7.64 -24.27
CA ALA A 175 2.09 -8.39 -24.45
C ALA A 175 2.49 -8.52 -25.93
N ARG A 176 1.50 -8.67 -26.82
CA ARG A 176 1.71 -8.72 -28.28
C ARG A 176 2.10 -7.36 -28.86
N TYR A 177 1.47 -6.28 -28.39
CA TYR A 177 1.63 -4.93 -28.96
C TYR A 177 2.43 -3.95 -28.08
N ARG A 178 3.17 -4.45 -27.09
CA ARG A 178 3.89 -3.66 -26.08
C ARG A 178 4.67 -2.47 -26.63
N ARG A 179 5.36 -2.65 -27.77
CA ARG A 179 6.22 -1.61 -28.38
C ARG A 179 5.46 -0.41 -28.89
N VAL A 180 4.20 -0.59 -29.31
CA VAL A 180 3.36 0.48 -29.84
C VAL A 180 2.30 0.95 -28.83
N TRP A 181 2.10 0.21 -27.73
CA TRP A 181 1.05 0.43 -26.74
C TRP A 181 0.87 1.89 -26.34
N ASN A 182 1.89 2.52 -25.76
CA ASN A 182 1.78 3.89 -25.26
C ASN A 182 1.30 4.86 -26.36
N ARG A 183 1.84 4.70 -27.57
CA ARG A 183 1.45 5.50 -28.73
C ARG A 183 -0.01 5.26 -29.12
N GLN A 184 -0.48 4.01 -29.07
CA GLN A 184 -1.84 3.63 -29.44
C GLN A 184 -2.88 4.02 -28.35
N ILE A 185 -2.54 3.92 -27.06
CA ILE A 185 -3.38 4.48 -26.00
C ILE A 185 -3.49 6.00 -26.15
N SER A 186 -2.38 6.68 -26.44
CA SER A 186 -2.40 8.11 -26.78
C SER A 186 -3.25 8.44 -28.01
N TYR A 187 -3.37 7.54 -28.99
CA TYR A 187 -4.31 7.69 -30.10
C TYR A 187 -5.76 7.55 -29.61
N ILE A 188 -6.07 6.50 -28.85
CA ILE A 188 -7.41 6.26 -28.28
C ILE A 188 -7.89 7.47 -27.47
N GLN A 189 -7.01 8.06 -26.65
CA GLN A 189 -7.31 9.27 -25.87
C GLN A 189 -7.81 10.44 -26.71
N ARG A 190 -7.34 10.58 -27.96
CA ARG A 190 -7.65 11.70 -28.87
C ARG A 190 -8.95 11.51 -29.63
N ILE A 191 -9.30 10.26 -29.94
CA ILE A 191 -10.51 9.93 -30.69
C ILE A 191 -11.70 9.55 -29.80
N SER A 192 -11.54 9.63 -28.47
CA SER A 192 -12.60 9.33 -27.51
C SER A 192 -12.72 10.41 -26.45
N SER A 193 -13.91 10.52 -25.84
CA SER A 193 -14.16 11.47 -24.75
C SER A 193 -13.73 10.90 -23.40
N SER A 194 -13.31 11.78 -22.48
CA SER A 194 -13.16 11.46 -21.05
C SER A 194 -14.48 11.53 -20.29
N GLU A 195 -15.51 12.19 -20.83
CA GLU A 195 -16.79 12.44 -20.16
C GLU A 195 -17.50 11.14 -19.73
N PRO A 196 -18.11 11.10 -18.52
CA PRO A 196 -18.96 10.00 -18.09
C PRO A 196 -20.09 9.72 -19.09
N GLY A 197 -20.44 8.45 -19.27
CA GLY A 197 -21.48 7.98 -20.19
C GLY A 197 -21.07 7.90 -21.67
N VAL A 198 -19.99 8.56 -22.09
CA VAL A 198 -19.57 8.58 -23.50
C VAL A 198 -18.67 7.37 -23.81
N LEU A 199 -19.24 6.35 -24.46
CA LEU A 199 -18.55 5.12 -24.82
C LEU A 199 -18.15 5.01 -26.30
N GLY A 200 -18.62 5.92 -27.16
CA GLY A 200 -18.22 5.97 -28.56
C GLY A 200 -16.82 6.58 -28.74
N ALA A 201 -16.06 6.04 -29.68
CA ALA A 201 -14.78 6.58 -30.13
C ALA A 201 -14.76 6.60 -31.66
N GLY A 202 -14.29 7.70 -32.24
CA GLY A 202 -14.23 7.85 -33.69
C GLY A 202 -13.37 9.02 -34.10
N GLY A 203 -12.58 8.84 -35.16
CA GLY A 203 -11.74 9.91 -35.70
C GLY A 203 -10.95 9.48 -36.93
N ALA A 204 -10.13 10.41 -37.42
CA ALA A 204 -9.22 10.13 -38.54
C ALA A 204 -8.22 9.03 -38.16
N LEU A 205 -7.80 8.23 -39.15
CA LEU A 205 -6.84 7.14 -38.95
C LEU A 205 -5.49 7.65 -38.42
N THR A 206 -5.14 8.88 -38.78
CA THR A 206 -3.96 9.58 -38.26
C THR A 206 -4.38 10.85 -37.52
N VAL A 207 -3.96 10.96 -36.26
CA VAL A 207 -4.21 12.14 -35.41
C VAL A 207 -2.89 12.80 -35.02
N LYS A 208 -2.95 14.11 -34.76
CA LYS A 208 -1.80 14.85 -34.24
C LYS A 208 -1.62 14.55 -32.76
N ALA A 209 -0.46 14.02 -32.40
CA ALA A 209 -0.05 13.76 -31.03
C ALA A 209 1.21 14.52 -30.66
N ASP A 210 1.01 15.60 -29.91
CA ASP A 210 2.07 16.56 -29.60
C ASP A 210 2.70 17.08 -30.92
N ASN A 211 4.01 16.89 -31.09
CA ASN A 211 4.75 17.22 -32.32
C ASN A 211 4.90 16.05 -33.30
N ARG A 212 4.16 14.95 -33.13
CA ARG A 212 4.24 13.78 -34.03
C ARG A 212 2.86 13.31 -34.46
N ALA A 213 2.76 12.83 -35.70
CA ALA A 213 1.56 12.12 -36.14
C ALA A 213 1.53 10.72 -35.53
N VAL A 214 0.35 10.29 -35.08
CA VAL A 214 0.12 8.92 -34.64
C VAL A 214 -0.96 8.32 -35.51
N THR A 215 -0.60 7.25 -36.19
CA THR A 215 -1.50 6.43 -36.99
C THR A 215 -1.95 5.23 -36.16
N ALA A 216 -3.22 4.89 -36.27
CA ALA A 216 -3.79 3.69 -35.67
C ALA A 216 -3.12 2.42 -36.21
N ASP A 217 -2.81 1.49 -35.31
CA ASP A 217 -2.31 0.17 -35.65
C ASP A 217 -3.51 -0.77 -35.83
N GLY A 218 -3.93 -1.00 -37.07
CA GLY A 218 -5.10 -1.83 -37.36
C GLY A 218 -4.99 -3.26 -36.82
N GLY A 219 -3.76 -3.77 -36.63
CA GLY A 219 -3.53 -5.07 -35.98
C GLY A 219 -3.92 -5.05 -34.50
N LEU A 220 -3.49 -4.01 -33.77
CA LEU A 220 -3.88 -3.80 -32.37
C LEU A 220 -5.39 -3.65 -32.21
N PHE A 221 -6.04 -2.82 -33.04
CA PHE A 221 -7.49 -2.60 -32.91
C PHE A 221 -8.31 -3.85 -33.23
N ARG A 222 -7.92 -4.64 -34.23
CA ARG A 222 -8.53 -5.96 -34.47
C ARG A 222 -8.34 -6.89 -33.28
N ALA A 223 -7.14 -6.93 -32.70
CA ALA A 223 -6.89 -7.75 -31.51
C ALA A 223 -7.69 -7.30 -30.28
N LEU A 224 -7.91 -5.98 -30.10
CA LEU A 224 -8.79 -5.46 -29.06
C LEU A 224 -10.26 -5.87 -29.30
N ALA A 225 -10.72 -5.84 -30.55
CA ALA A 225 -12.07 -6.23 -30.92
C ALA A 225 -12.29 -7.74 -30.73
N GLU A 226 -11.36 -8.58 -31.19
CA GLU A 226 -11.35 -10.03 -30.98
C GLU A 226 -11.32 -10.40 -29.49
N ALA A 227 -10.59 -9.62 -28.69
CA ALA A 227 -10.56 -9.76 -27.23
C ALA A 227 -11.84 -9.26 -26.54
N GLY A 228 -12.79 -8.65 -27.26
CA GLY A 228 -14.01 -8.06 -26.70
C GLY A 228 -13.76 -6.82 -25.83
N LEU A 229 -12.60 -6.17 -25.98
CA LEU A 229 -12.24 -4.96 -25.24
C LEU A 229 -12.75 -3.69 -25.93
N ILE A 230 -13.14 -3.80 -27.20
CA ILE A 230 -13.90 -2.81 -27.97
C ILE A 230 -14.99 -3.54 -28.78
N ARG A 231 -16.04 -2.83 -29.17
CA ARG A 231 -17.17 -3.32 -29.97
C ARG A 231 -17.36 -2.42 -31.20
N ASP A 232 -18.15 -2.90 -32.16
CA ASP A 232 -18.53 -2.13 -33.36
C ASP A 232 -17.31 -1.52 -34.08
N PHE A 233 -16.20 -2.28 -34.10
CA PHE A 233 -14.95 -1.82 -34.67
C PHE A 233 -15.07 -1.74 -36.19
N ASP A 234 -14.88 -0.53 -36.72
CA ASP A 234 -14.83 -0.25 -38.15
C ASP A 234 -13.58 0.58 -38.48
N MET A 235 -12.94 0.24 -39.59
CA MET A 235 -11.73 0.92 -40.04
C MET A 235 -11.72 0.98 -41.57
N THR A 236 -11.69 2.22 -42.07
CA THR A 236 -11.53 2.55 -43.49
C THR A 236 -10.13 3.09 -43.75
N ASP A 237 -9.85 3.50 -44.98
CA ASP A 237 -8.57 4.12 -45.33
C ASP A 237 -8.37 5.49 -44.64
N ASP A 238 -9.46 6.18 -44.30
CA ASP A 238 -9.43 7.54 -43.75
C ASP A 238 -9.80 7.63 -42.27
N ALA A 239 -10.57 6.67 -41.74
CA ALA A 239 -11.18 6.76 -40.43
C ALA A 239 -11.17 5.45 -39.65
N LEU A 240 -11.32 5.57 -38.34
CA LEU A 240 -11.48 4.46 -37.41
C LEU A 240 -12.56 4.81 -36.39
N SER A 241 -13.42 3.85 -36.08
CA SER A 241 -14.44 3.98 -35.03
C SER A 241 -14.65 2.67 -34.26
N PHE A 242 -15.11 2.79 -33.01
CA PHE A 242 -15.51 1.67 -32.16
C PHE A 242 -16.30 2.19 -30.94
N SER A 243 -16.88 1.28 -30.17
CA SER A 243 -17.48 1.57 -28.86
C SER A 243 -16.79 0.79 -27.73
N PHE A 244 -16.64 1.38 -26.56
CA PHE A 244 -16.15 0.67 -25.37
C PHE A 244 -17.27 -0.23 -24.79
N PRO A 245 -16.94 -1.41 -24.23
CA PRO A 245 -17.94 -2.28 -23.61
C PRO A 245 -18.50 -1.69 -22.30
N SER A 246 -17.69 -0.91 -21.57
CA SER A 246 -18.07 -0.24 -20.33
C SER A 246 -17.18 0.98 -20.06
N GLU A 247 -17.58 1.82 -19.10
CA GLU A 247 -16.74 2.93 -18.62
C GLU A 247 -15.42 2.45 -18.03
N THR A 248 -15.42 1.30 -17.36
CA THR A 248 -14.22 0.68 -16.78
C THR A 248 -13.21 0.33 -17.85
N VAL A 249 -13.63 -0.34 -18.93
CA VAL A 249 -12.72 -0.69 -20.04
C VAL A 249 -12.27 0.56 -20.81
N ARG A 250 -13.16 1.54 -20.97
CA ARG A 250 -12.80 2.86 -21.53
C ARG A 250 -11.67 3.51 -20.72
N PHE A 251 -11.78 3.48 -19.39
CA PHE A 251 -10.75 4.01 -18.51
C PHE A 251 -9.42 3.29 -18.73
N TRP A 252 -9.40 1.95 -18.73
CA TRP A 252 -8.18 1.15 -18.96
C TRP A 252 -7.52 1.44 -20.32
N LEU A 253 -8.32 1.59 -21.38
CA LEU A 253 -7.82 1.86 -22.73
C LEU A 253 -7.52 3.34 -22.99
N ARG A 254 -7.78 4.22 -22.02
CA ARG A 254 -7.38 5.62 -22.03
C ARG A 254 -6.21 5.92 -21.09
N ASP A 255 -5.74 4.94 -20.33
CA ASP A 255 -4.59 5.11 -19.44
C ASP A 255 -3.46 4.14 -19.82
N VAL A 256 -2.27 4.69 -19.96
CA VAL A 256 -1.10 3.94 -20.42
C VAL A 256 -0.65 2.93 -19.36
N GLY A 257 -0.81 3.27 -18.07
CA GLY A 257 -0.33 2.51 -16.93
C GLY A 257 -1.23 1.33 -16.53
N SER A 258 -2.55 1.52 -16.64
CA SER A 258 -3.59 0.60 -16.17
C SER A 258 -3.32 -0.88 -16.44
N VAL A 259 -2.81 -1.24 -17.63
CA VAL A 259 -2.57 -2.65 -17.97
C VAL A 259 -1.57 -3.36 -17.05
N LEU A 260 -0.55 -2.65 -16.54
CA LEU A 260 0.39 -3.23 -15.59
C LEU A 260 -0.19 -3.31 -14.19
N GLU A 261 -0.86 -2.25 -13.75
CA GLU A 261 -1.50 -2.19 -12.44
C GLU A 261 -2.52 -3.32 -12.28
N LEU A 262 -3.36 -3.53 -13.30
CA LEU A 262 -4.36 -4.60 -13.34
C LEU A 262 -3.72 -5.99 -13.38
N GLN A 263 -2.63 -6.19 -14.14
CA GLN A 263 -1.95 -7.49 -14.18
C GLN A 263 -1.30 -7.82 -12.84
N VAL A 264 -0.68 -6.83 -12.17
CA VAL A 264 -0.11 -6.99 -10.84
C VAL A 264 -1.20 -7.27 -9.81
N TYR A 265 -2.30 -6.53 -9.84
CA TYR A 265 -3.47 -6.76 -9.00
C TYR A 265 -4.00 -8.20 -9.15
N ARG A 266 -4.21 -8.64 -10.40
CA ARG A 266 -4.62 -10.03 -10.71
C ARG A 266 -3.62 -11.05 -10.17
N ALA A 267 -2.33 -10.80 -10.29
CA ALA A 267 -1.30 -11.70 -9.77
C ALA A 267 -1.25 -11.73 -8.24
N CYS A 268 -1.48 -10.60 -7.56
CA CYS A 268 -1.63 -10.58 -6.10
C CYS A 268 -2.80 -11.46 -5.66
N LEU A 269 -3.97 -11.34 -6.32
CA LEU A 269 -5.12 -12.20 -6.02
C LEU A 269 -4.84 -13.68 -6.30
N ALA A 270 -4.19 -13.98 -7.42
CA ALA A 270 -3.84 -15.36 -7.79
C ALA A 270 -2.78 -15.99 -6.88
N ALA A 271 -1.97 -15.19 -6.17
CA ALA A 271 -0.98 -15.69 -5.24
C ALA A 271 -1.58 -16.28 -3.96
N ASP A 272 -2.84 -15.97 -3.65
CA ASP A 272 -3.63 -16.54 -2.54
C ASP A 272 -2.93 -16.50 -1.17
N CYS A 273 -2.04 -15.51 -0.98
CA CYS A 273 -1.28 -15.33 0.26
C CYS A 273 -1.46 -13.95 0.87
N PHE A 274 -2.31 -13.10 0.29
CA PHE A 274 -2.59 -11.75 0.76
C PHE A 274 -4.00 -11.71 1.36
N ASP A 275 -4.12 -11.09 2.53
CA ASP A 275 -5.38 -10.89 3.23
C ASP A 275 -6.20 -9.75 2.59
N ASP A 276 -5.53 -8.77 2.00
CA ASP A 276 -6.16 -7.68 1.26
C ASP A 276 -5.31 -7.24 0.05
N VAL A 277 -5.97 -6.78 -1.01
CA VAL A 277 -5.35 -6.24 -2.23
C VAL A 277 -6.20 -5.09 -2.76
N VAL A 278 -5.58 -3.92 -2.85
CA VAL A 278 -6.19 -2.66 -3.30
C VAL A 278 -5.46 -2.17 -4.54
N LEU A 279 -6.20 -1.98 -5.64
CA LEU A 279 -5.72 -1.23 -6.80
C LEU A 279 -5.84 0.27 -6.53
N SER A 280 -4.86 1.07 -6.98
CA SER A 280 -4.93 2.53 -6.93
C SER A 280 -5.21 3.05 -5.51
N ALA A 281 -4.38 2.65 -4.54
CA ALA A 281 -4.54 3.09 -3.16
C ALA A 281 -4.14 4.56 -3.03
N VAL A 282 -5.13 5.46 -3.01
CA VAL A 282 -4.94 6.89 -2.82
C VAL A 282 -4.90 7.20 -1.33
N VAL A 283 -3.82 7.80 -0.85
CA VAL A 283 -3.63 8.10 0.57
C VAL A 283 -3.56 9.60 0.82
N ASN A 284 -4.32 10.09 1.80
CA ASN A 284 -4.13 11.40 2.41
C ASN A 284 -3.21 11.28 3.63
N TRP A 285 -2.16 12.09 3.70
CA TRP A 285 -1.12 12.02 4.72
C TRP A 285 -1.50 12.62 6.08
N GLU A 286 -2.41 13.60 6.09
CA GLU A 286 -2.73 14.41 7.27
C GLU A 286 -3.96 13.92 8.03
N GLY A 287 -4.44 12.71 7.71
CA GLY A 287 -5.68 12.18 8.27
C GLY A 287 -6.93 12.93 7.78
N GLY A 288 -8.10 12.38 8.07
CA GLY A 288 -9.38 12.93 7.59
C GLY A 288 -9.66 12.68 6.10
N ARG A 289 -10.93 12.89 5.71
CA ARG A 289 -11.43 12.58 4.36
C ARG A 289 -11.41 13.77 3.39
N ASP A 290 -11.06 14.96 3.85
CA ASP A 290 -11.13 16.16 3.01
C ASP A 290 -9.90 16.28 2.11
N GLN A 291 -10.10 16.17 0.81
CA GLN A 291 -9.04 16.19 -0.21
C GLN A 291 -8.51 17.61 -0.48
N ARG A 292 -9.21 18.66 -0.01
CA ARG A 292 -9.03 20.03 -0.51
C ARG A 292 -7.74 20.72 -0.02
N SER A 293 -7.02 20.15 0.94
CA SER A 293 -5.78 20.74 1.47
C SER A 293 -4.67 19.75 1.82
N GLY A 294 -4.93 18.44 1.80
CA GLY A 294 -3.97 17.42 2.20
C GLY A 294 -3.03 16.97 1.08
N VAL A 295 -1.77 16.65 1.43
CA VAL A 295 -0.86 15.96 0.51
C VAL A 295 -1.44 14.59 0.20
N THR A 296 -1.61 14.27 -1.09
CA THR A 296 -2.09 12.97 -1.54
C THR A 296 -1.08 12.29 -2.45
N ASN A 297 -0.98 10.97 -2.30
CA ASN A 297 -0.22 10.11 -3.21
C ASN A 297 -1.07 8.91 -3.61
N GLU A 298 -0.76 8.34 -4.77
CA GLU A 298 -1.39 7.12 -5.28
C GLU A 298 -0.34 6.01 -5.32
N ILE A 299 -0.67 4.86 -4.70
CA ILE A 299 0.11 3.63 -4.81
C ILE A 299 -0.61 2.72 -5.80
N ASP A 300 0.08 2.37 -6.89
CA ASP A 300 -0.52 1.67 -8.03
C ASP A 300 -1.21 0.35 -7.60
N VAL A 301 -0.55 -0.48 -6.79
CA VAL A 301 -1.16 -1.63 -6.11
C VAL A 301 -0.62 -1.74 -4.69
N MET A 302 -1.50 -1.93 -3.72
CA MET A 302 -1.14 -2.28 -2.35
C MET A 302 -1.69 -3.67 -2.01
N ALA A 303 -0.88 -4.51 -1.38
CA ALA A 303 -1.32 -5.80 -0.85
C ALA A 303 -0.89 -5.93 0.61
N VAL A 304 -1.59 -6.74 1.39
CA VAL A 304 -1.29 -6.95 2.82
C VAL A 304 -1.27 -8.44 3.13
N ARG A 305 -0.26 -8.90 3.87
CA ARG A 305 -0.13 -10.29 4.34
C ARG A 305 0.19 -10.29 5.84
N GLY A 306 -0.74 -10.78 6.66
CA GLY A 306 -0.70 -10.65 8.11
C GLY A 306 -0.57 -9.17 8.49
N ILE A 307 0.54 -8.82 9.12
CA ILE A 307 0.87 -7.44 9.49
C ILE A 307 1.83 -6.74 8.50
N GLN A 308 2.18 -7.39 7.37
CA GLN A 308 3.14 -6.87 6.40
C GLN A 308 2.43 -6.25 5.19
N PRO A 309 2.44 -4.91 5.05
CA PRO A 309 2.03 -4.27 3.81
C PRO A 309 3.11 -4.39 2.73
N VAL A 310 2.65 -4.45 1.48
CA VAL A 310 3.44 -4.52 0.25
C VAL A 310 3.00 -3.40 -0.68
N PHE A 311 3.91 -2.45 -0.91
CA PHE A 311 3.71 -1.29 -1.76
C PHE A 311 4.26 -1.60 -3.16
N ILE A 312 3.42 -1.53 -4.18
CA ILE A 312 3.82 -1.90 -5.54
C ILE A 312 3.59 -0.73 -6.48
N SER A 313 4.65 -0.28 -7.16
CA SER A 313 4.54 0.71 -8.23
C SER A 313 4.79 0.08 -9.60
N CYS A 314 3.97 0.43 -10.58
CA CYS A 314 3.99 -0.08 -11.94
C CYS A 314 4.43 1.03 -12.92
N LYS A 315 5.39 0.73 -13.79
CA LYS A 315 5.91 1.65 -14.80
C LYS A 315 6.00 0.98 -16.17
N THR A 316 5.24 1.48 -17.13
CA THR A 316 5.34 1.03 -18.54
C THR A 316 6.57 1.59 -19.27
N CYS A 317 7.35 2.43 -18.59
CA CYS A 317 8.56 3.09 -19.08
C CYS A 317 9.78 2.73 -18.22
N GLU A 318 10.96 3.25 -18.61
CA GLU A 318 12.18 3.11 -17.81
C GLU A 318 11.97 3.68 -16.40
N ILE A 319 12.38 2.90 -15.38
CA ILE A 319 12.32 3.33 -13.98
C ILE A 319 13.34 4.45 -13.76
N ARG A 320 12.85 5.58 -13.26
CA ARG A 320 13.69 6.71 -12.84
C ARG A 320 13.92 6.69 -11.33
N THR A 321 14.97 7.38 -10.88
CA THR A 321 15.34 7.44 -9.46
C THR A 321 14.25 8.07 -8.60
N GLU A 322 13.49 9.02 -9.14
CA GLU A 322 12.39 9.70 -8.45
C GLU A 322 11.31 8.70 -8.04
N ALA A 323 10.94 7.78 -8.94
CA ALA A 323 9.94 6.75 -8.66
C ALA A 323 10.39 5.77 -7.56
N LEU A 324 11.69 5.46 -7.51
CA LEU A 324 12.25 4.63 -6.43
C LEU A 324 12.23 5.36 -5.09
N ASN A 325 12.60 6.63 -5.06
CA ASN A 325 12.61 7.44 -3.84
C ASN A 325 11.18 7.65 -3.32
N GLU A 326 10.23 7.97 -4.19
CA GLU A 326 8.81 8.12 -3.84
C GLU A 326 8.25 6.84 -3.22
N LEU A 327 8.49 5.69 -3.85
CA LEU A 327 8.04 4.40 -3.34
C LEU A 327 8.66 4.07 -1.97
N ALA A 328 9.96 4.36 -1.77
CA ALA A 328 10.63 4.18 -0.48
C ALA A 328 10.01 5.07 0.60
N ILE A 329 9.74 6.34 0.30
CA ILE A 329 9.11 7.29 1.22
C ILE A 329 7.71 6.80 1.63
N LEU A 330 6.88 6.38 0.69
CA LEU A 330 5.53 5.89 0.97
C LEU A 330 5.56 4.62 1.81
N ARG A 331 6.42 3.67 1.45
CA ARG A 331 6.65 2.45 2.21
C ARG A 331 7.08 2.77 3.65
N ASP A 332 8.07 3.62 3.83
CA ASP A 332 8.65 3.90 5.15
C ASP A 332 7.65 4.67 6.02
N ARG A 333 6.89 5.60 5.42
CA ARG A 333 5.87 6.38 6.12
C ARG A 333 4.70 5.53 6.60
N PHE A 334 4.13 4.70 5.73
CA PHE A 334 2.86 4.00 6.01
C PHE A 334 3.03 2.54 6.42
N GLY A 335 4.11 1.89 5.99
CA GLY A 335 4.40 0.49 6.33
C GLY A 335 5.55 0.30 7.33
N GLY A 336 6.42 1.29 7.49
CA GLY A 336 7.63 1.21 8.31
C GLY A 336 8.61 0.13 7.84
N LYS A 337 9.68 -0.10 8.64
CA LYS A 337 10.79 -1.03 8.31
C LYS A 337 10.39 -2.50 8.07
N GLY A 338 9.15 -2.91 8.40
CA GLY A 338 8.67 -4.28 8.22
C GLY A 338 7.99 -4.54 6.87
N SER A 339 7.73 -3.48 6.11
CA SER A 339 6.97 -3.53 4.86
C SER A 339 7.85 -3.85 3.65
N ARG A 340 7.21 -4.25 2.55
CA ARG A 340 7.89 -4.53 1.27
C ARG A 340 7.59 -3.42 0.27
N ALA A 341 8.58 -3.10 -0.55
CA ALA A 341 8.38 -2.29 -1.74
C ALA A 341 8.79 -3.08 -2.99
N ILE A 342 7.96 -3.02 -4.02
CA ILE A 342 8.19 -3.68 -5.31
C ILE A 342 7.96 -2.64 -6.41
N ILE A 343 8.89 -2.55 -7.35
CA ILE A 343 8.71 -1.77 -8.57
C ILE A 343 8.67 -2.70 -9.77
N VAL A 344 7.63 -2.54 -10.59
CA VAL A 344 7.30 -3.40 -11.72
C VAL A 344 7.48 -2.59 -13.00
N THR A 345 8.23 -3.12 -13.96
CA THR A 345 8.40 -2.45 -15.25
C THR A 345 8.30 -3.37 -16.46
N SER A 346 7.63 -2.89 -17.49
CA SER A 346 7.56 -3.54 -18.79
C SER A 346 8.47 -2.91 -19.85
N ALA A 347 9.29 -1.92 -19.48
CA ALA A 347 10.19 -1.25 -20.40
C ALA A 347 11.07 -2.26 -21.17
N ALA A 348 11.43 -1.91 -22.41
CA ALA A 348 12.46 -2.64 -23.13
C ALA A 348 13.82 -2.49 -22.43
N ALA A 349 14.68 -3.51 -22.50
CA ALA A 349 16.03 -3.43 -21.97
C ALA A 349 16.91 -2.66 -22.97
N THR A 350 16.82 -1.34 -22.96
CA THR A 350 17.50 -0.44 -23.92
C THR A 350 18.84 0.06 -23.45
N ARG A 351 19.12 0.03 -22.14
CA ARG A 351 20.36 0.49 -21.50
C ARG A 351 20.78 -0.44 -20.37
N SER A 352 22.02 -0.29 -19.90
CA SER A 352 22.48 -0.95 -18.67
C SER A 352 21.56 -0.58 -17.50
N ARG A 353 20.80 -1.56 -17.01
CA ARG A 353 19.90 -1.40 -15.86
C ARG A 353 20.64 -1.43 -14.52
N THR A 354 21.96 -1.60 -14.55
CA THR A 354 22.79 -1.74 -13.34
C THR A 354 22.66 -0.57 -12.37
N PRO A 355 22.69 0.71 -12.78
CA PRO A 355 22.50 1.83 -11.85
C PRO A 355 21.13 1.81 -11.17
N MET A 356 20.07 1.56 -11.94
CA MET A 356 18.70 1.45 -11.41
C MET A 356 18.57 0.29 -10.43
N ARG A 357 19.10 -0.89 -10.76
CA ARG A 357 19.08 -2.06 -9.86
C ARG A 357 19.87 -1.83 -8.58
N ARG A 358 21.05 -1.19 -8.67
CA ARG A 358 21.85 -0.81 -7.51
C ARG A 358 21.07 0.13 -6.60
N ARG A 359 20.46 1.17 -7.18
CA ARG A 359 19.65 2.12 -6.43
C ARG A 359 18.42 1.46 -5.79
N ALA A 360 17.74 0.58 -6.51
CA ALA A 360 16.62 -0.18 -5.95
C ALA A 360 17.08 -1.07 -4.78
N ALA A 361 18.23 -1.74 -4.91
CA ALA A 361 18.81 -2.55 -3.84
C ALA A 361 19.22 -1.72 -2.60
N GLU A 362 19.83 -0.54 -2.79
CA GLU A 362 20.14 0.41 -1.71
C GLU A 362 18.90 0.82 -0.92
N LEU A 363 17.76 0.95 -1.60
CA LEU A 363 16.48 1.31 -1.01
C LEU A 363 15.65 0.09 -0.58
N GLU A 364 16.19 -1.13 -0.68
CA GLU A 364 15.48 -2.39 -0.39
C GLU A 364 14.17 -2.57 -1.20
N ILE A 365 14.17 -2.09 -2.44
CA ILE A 365 13.06 -2.22 -3.39
C ILE A 365 13.33 -3.40 -4.32
N GLU A 366 12.38 -4.35 -4.35
CA GLU A 366 12.43 -5.45 -5.30
C GLU A 366 12.05 -4.97 -6.71
N VAL A 367 12.80 -5.40 -7.73
CA VAL A 367 12.52 -5.06 -9.12
C VAL A 367 11.97 -6.28 -9.86
N ILE A 368 10.78 -6.12 -10.44
CA ILE A 368 10.15 -7.09 -11.34
C ILE A 368 10.14 -6.49 -12.74
N GLU A 369 10.62 -7.24 -13.71
CA GLU A 369 10.74 -6.77 -15.09
C GLU A 369 9.93 -7.64 -16.05
N TRP A 370 9.83 -7.18 -17.29
CA TRP A 370 9.13 -7.85 -18.39
C TRP A 370 9.21 -9.39 -18.40
N GLY A 371 10.39 -9.97 -18.14
CA GLY A 371 10.58 -11.42 -18.13
C GLY A 371 9.68 -12.14 -17.12
N ASP A 372 9.37 -11.49 -16.00
CA ASP A 372 8.64 -12.05 -14.87
C ASP A 372 7.15 -11.66 -14.85
N LEU A 373 6.65 -10.88 -15.83
CA LEU A 373 5.26 -10.38 -15.83
C LEU A 373 4.21 -11.43 -16.27
N GLN A 374 4.65 -12.58 -16.77
CA GLN A 374 3.75 -13.71 -17.00
C GLN A 374 3.18 -14.20 -15.67
N LEU A 375 1.89 -14.52 -15.64
CA LEU A 375 1.14 -14.69 -14.39
C LEU A 375 1.85 -15.63 -13.40
N ASP A 376 2.22 -16.84 -13.83
CA ASP A 376 2.84 -17.84 -12.95
C ASP A 376 4.16 -17.35 -12.33
N ARG A 377 4.99 -16.64 -13.12
CA ARG A 377 6.25 -16.06 -12.62
C ARG A 377 5.98 -14.86 -11.72
N LEU A 378 5.01 -14.03 -12.07
CA LEU A 378 4.65 -12.84 -11.28
C LEU A 378 4.11 -13.25 -9.92
N VAL A 379 3.24 -14.26 -9.86
CA VAL A 379 2.71 -14.86 -8.63
C VAL A 379 3.86 -15.34 -7.74
N GLN A 380 4.84 -16.06 -8.30
CA GLN A 380 6.01 -16.51 -7.54
C GLN A 380 6.81 -15.33 -6.96
N ARG A 381 7.07 -14.29 -7.75
CA ARG A 381 7.79 -13.10 -7.29
C ARG A 381 7.05 -12.34 -6.19
N LEU A 382 5.73 -12.22 -6.31
CA LEU A 382 4.89 -11.53 -5.32
C LEU A 382 4.76 -12.30 -4.01
N GLY A 383 4.46 -13.61 -4.08
CA GLY A 383 4.22 -14.46 -2.91
C GLY A 383 5.46 -14.81 -2.10
N MET A 384 6.65 -14.81 -2.72
CA MET A 384 7.89 -15.17 -2.03
C MET A 384 8.37 -14.08 -1.05
N ARG A 385 8.58 -14.48 0.20
CA ARG A 385 9.89 -14.39 0.85
C ARG A 385 10.09 -15.67 1.68
N LYS A 386 11.28 -16.26 1.57
CA LYS A 386 11.79 -17.24 2.54
C LYS A 386 11.86 -16.61 3.93
#